data_AF-A0A1U8IPZ8-F1
#
_entry.id   AF-A0A1U8IPZ8-F1
#
_cell.length_a   1.000
_cell.length_b   1.000
_cell.length_c   1.000
_cell.angle_alpha   90.00
_cell.angle_beta   90.00
_cell.angle_gamma   90.00
#
_symmetry.space_group_name_H-M   'P 1'
#
loop_
_entity.id
_entity.type
_entity.pdbx_description
1 polymer ?
#
loop_
_entity_poly.entity_id
_entity_poly.type
_entity_poly.pdbx_seq_one_letter_code
_entity_poly.pdbx_strand_id
1 'polypeptide(L)'
;MDSLWFSDICGHHVSPFTMLDFDQSCHRKHRFSLENKLVFGRKPYKQALTIARVVSPSQLAIVPSPDKEPVDPDQSHVAWTSVKQERWEGELVVQGEIPLWLKGTYLRNGPGLWHIEDYNFRHLFDGYATLVKLHFEDGRLIAGHRQIESEAYKAAKKNKKICFREFSEVPKHENFMAYVGDLAKLFSGSSLTDNANTGVVKLGDGRVVCLTETQKGSLVIDPNSLETLGRFEYSDSLGGLIHSAHPIVTDAEFLTLLPDLLKPGYLVVRMEPGTNERKVIGRVNCSGGPAPGWVHSFPVTQHYVVVPEMPLRYCAQNLLRAEPTPLYKFEWHPQSKAFLHVMCKASGKVVTSVEVPLFVTFHFINAYEEEDEDGRVTSIIADCCEHHVDTSILDQLRLKNLRFFKGEDVLPDARVGRFKIPLDGSRNGKLEAALEADEHGRGIDMCSINPAYLGKKYRYAYACGAQRPCHFPNTLTKLDFVEKKAKNWYDEGAVPSEPFFVARPGATEEDDGVVISLISEKNGGGYALLLDGSTFKEITRAKLPYGLPYGLHGCWVPKK
;
A
#
# COMPACT_ATOMS: atom_id res chain seq x y z
N MET A 1 -23.56 -28.64 38.97
CA MET A 1 -23.19 -29.83 39.74
C MET A 1 -23.31 -31.01 38.81
N ASP A 2 -22.14 -31.49 38.38
CA ASP A 2 -21.71 -32.90 38.24
C ASP A 2 -22.59 -33.82 37.37
N SER A 3 -22.21 -34.22 36.15
CA SER A 3 -21.06 -35.04 35.68
C SER A 3 -21.26 -36.55 35.79
N LEU A 4 -20.87 -37.26 34.70
CA LEU A 4 -20.32 -38.63 34.59
C LEU A 4 -21.18 -39.75 33.93
N TRP A 5 -20.88 -39.98 32.63
CA TRP A 5 -20.34 -41.17 31.96
C TRP A 5 -20.33 -42.56 32.63
N PHE A 6 -20.56 -43.64 31.84
CA PHE A 6 -19.77 -44.90 31.67
C PHE A 6 -20.49 -45.84 30.65
N SER A 7 -19.90 -46.16 29.46
CA SER A 7 -19.20 -47.42 29.03
C SER A 7 -20.09 -48.61 28.58
N ASP A 8 -20.03 -49.05 27.30
CA ASP A 8 -19.34 -50.28 26.76
C ASP A 8 -20.21 -51.57 26.80
N ILE A 9 -20.24 -52.57 25.88
CA ILE A 9 -19.43 -53.05 24.74
C ILE A 9 -20.20 -54.19 23.97
N CYS A 10 -19.72 -54.56 22.76
CA CYS A 10 -19.94 -55.77 21.90
C CYS A 10 -21.17 -55.79 20.95
N GLY A 11 -21.09 -56.11 19.65
CA GLY A 11 -20.02 -56.54 18.73
C GLY A 11 -20.62 -57.38 17.58
N HIS A 12 -20.23 -57.16 16.30
CA HIS A 12 -19.95 -58.21 15.28
C HIS A 12 -19.63 -57.66 13.86
N HIS A 13 -18.70 -58.37 13.22
CA HIS A 13 -18.06 -58.32 11.90
C HIS A 13 -18.92 -58.07 10.64
N VAL A 14 -18.32 -57.48 9.57
CA VAL A 14 -17.98 -58.13 8.26
C VAL A 14 -16.87 -57.31 7.54
N SER A 15 -15.97 -58.03 6.86
CA SER A 15 -14.70 -57.64 6.20
C SER A 15 -14.80 -56.92 4.82
N PRO A 16 -13.66 -56.40 4.30
CA PRO A 16 -13.54 -55.62 3.04
C PRO A 16 -12.91 -56.41 1.87
N PHE A 17 -13.08 -55.96 0.61
CA PHE A 17 -12.22 -56.10 -0.59
C PHE A 17 -12.92 -55.28 -1.72
N THR A 18 -12.26 -54.56 -2.64
CA THR A 18 -11.43 -55.08 -3.73
C THR A 18 -10.44 -54.01 -4.27
N MET A 19 -9.20 -54.43 -4.51
CA MET A 19 -8.20 -53.77 -5.35
C MET A 19 -8.48 -54.05 -6.84
N LEU A 20 -8.05 -53.14 -7.73
CA LEU A 20 -7.94 -53.39 -9.18
C LEU A 20 -6.49 -53.17 -9.62
N ASP A 21 -5.89 -54.27 -10.09
CA ASP A 21 -4.62 -54.35 -10.82
C ASP A 21 -4.79 -53.84 -12.26
N PHE A 22 -3.70 -53.29 -12.82
CA PHE A 22 -3.43 -53.36 -14.26
C PHE A 22 -1.92 -53.55 -14.53
N ASP A 23 -1.60 -54.84 -14.65
CA ASP A 23 -0.69 -55.53 -15.58
C ASP A 23 0.50 -54.80 -16.26
N GLN A 24 1.68 -55.39 -16.06
CA GLN A 24 2.89 -55.23 -16.89
C GLN A 24 2.99 -56.40 -17.86
N SER A 25 3.20 -56.13 -19.16
CA SER A 25 3.72 -57.14 -20.09
C SER A 25 4.86 -56.60 -20.95
N CYS A 26 5.79 -57.50 -21.25
CA CYS A 26 7.11 -57.27 -21.83
C CYS A 26 7.20 -57.87 -23.24
N HIS A 27 8.19 -57.39 -24.02
CA HIS A 27 8.77 -57.93 -25.26
C HIS A 27 8.07 -57.69 -26.63
N ARG A 28 8.72 -56.91 -27.52
CA ARG A 28 9.70 -57.41 -28.52
C ARG A 28 10.34 -56.29 -29.37
N LYS A 29 11.63 -56.53 -29.60
CA LYS A 29 12.65 -55.96 -30.51
C LYS A 29 12.16 -55.43 -31.88
N HIS A 30 12.77 -54.34 -32.35
CA HIS A 30 13.57 -54.34 -33.58
C HIS A 30 14.69 -53.26 -33.56
N ARG A 31 15.93 -53.77 -33.56
CA ARG A 31 17.21 -53.21 -34.08
C ARG A 31 17.08 -52.95 -35.59
N PHE A 32 17.85 -52.16 -36.35
CA PHE A 32 19.24 -51.65 -36.41
C PHE A 32 19.20 -50.52 -37.50
N SER A 33 20.17 -49.63 -37.78
CA SER A 33 21.59 -49.89 -38.06
C SER A 33 22.41 -48.61 -38.28
N LEU A 34 23.72 -48.74 -37.98
CA LEU A 34 24.92 -48.22 -38.67
C LEU A 34 25.15 -46.68 -38.70
N GLU A 35 26.33 -46.13 -38.45
CA GLU A 35 27.68 -46.69 -38.62
C GLU A 35 28.74 -45.90 -37.83
N ASN A 36 29.80 -46.59 -37.41
CA ASN A 36 30.92 -46.08 -36.62
C ASN A 36 32.20 -46.73 -37.18
N LYS A 37 33.28 -45.96 -37.43
CA LYS A 37 34.71 -46.37 -37.43
C LYS A 37 35.60 -45.19 -37.89
N LEU A 38 36.42 -44.59 -37.02
CA LEU A 38 37.80 -44.95 -36.62
C LEU A 38 38.85 -44.74 -37.73
N VAL A 39 39.84 -43.85 -37.51
CA VAL A 39 41.29 -44.11 -37.69
C VAL A 39 42.13 -43.14 -36.82
N PHE A 40 43.11 -43.70 -36.09
CA PHE A 40 44.18 -43.01 -35.36
C PHE A 40 45.41 -42.74 -36.26
N GLY A 41 46.09 -41.60 -36.07
CA GLY A 41 47.44 -41.35 -36.59
C GLY A 41 48.29 -40.57 -35.58
N ARG A 42 49.41 -41.16 -35.11
CA ARG A 42 50.42 -40.56 -34.22
C ARG A 42 51.60 -40.00 -35.03
N LYS A 43 52.17 -38.85 -34.62
CA LYS A 43 53.62 -38.65 -34.33
C LYS A 43 53.88 -37.24 -33.72
N PRO A 44 55.02 -37.02 -33.03
CA PRO A 44 55.10 -36.25 -31.78
C PRO A 44 55.81 -34.90 -31.92
N TYR A 45 55.65 -34.00 -30.94
CA TYR A 45 56.61 -32.91 -30.68
C TYR A 45 56.87 -32.74 -29.18
N LYS A 46 58.13 -32.39 -28.90
CA LYS A 46 58.87 -32.55 -27.65
C LYS A 46 58.45 -31.59 -26.53
N GLN A 47 58.68 -32.07 -25.31
CA GLN A 47 58.58 -31.36 -24.03
C GLN A 47 59.42 -30.07 -23.97
N ALA A 48 58.88 -29.06 -23.30
CA ALA A 48 59.64 -28.17 -22.43
C ALA A 48 58.85 -28.00 -21.13
N LEU A 49 59.43 -28.48 -20.02
CA LEU A 49 58.94 -28.31 -18.66
C LEU A 49 59.23 -26.88 -18.19
N THR A 50 58.23 -26.20 -17.62
CA THR A 50 58.47 -25.06 -16.74
C THR A 50 57.51 -25.16 -15.55
N ILE A 51 58.09 -24.97 -14.37
CA ILE A 51 57.56 -25.24 -13.04
C ILE A 51 56.36 -24.34 -12.73
N ALA A 52 55.20 -24.93 -12.45
CA ALA A 52 54.05 -24.20 -11.89
C ALA A 52 54.13 -24.21 -10.36
N ARG A 53 54.31 -23.02 -9.77
CA ARG A 53 54.14 -22.78 -8.33
C ARG A 53 52.66 -22.89 -7.97
N VAL A 54 52.38 -23.65 -6.91
CA VAL A 54 51.10 -23.70 -6.21
C VAL A 54 50.83 -22.31 -5.61
N VAL A 55 49.66 -21.72 -5.89
CA VAL A 55 49.17 -20.51 -5.23
C VAL A 55 47.92 -20.85 -4.42
N SER A 56 47.95 -20.43 -3.17
CA SER A 56 47.02 -20.61 -2.06
C SER A 56 45.58 -20.10 -2.33
N PRO A 57 44.59 -20.43 -1.46
CA PRO A 57 43.19 -20.10 -1.68
C PRO A 57 42.95 -18.59 -1.68
N SER A 58 42.24 -18.09 -2.70
CA SER A 58 41.82 -16.70 -2.82
C SER A 58 40.93 -16.30 -1.64
N GLN A 59 41.33 -15.23 -0.96
CA GLN A 59 40.56 -14.57 0.09
C GLN A 59 39.17 -14.17 -0.42
N LEU A 60 38.16 -14.39 0.42
CA LEU A 60 36.80 -13.87 0.26
C LEU A 60 36.87 -12.37 -0.07
N ALA A 61 36.29 -11.99 -1.22
CA ALA A 61 36.11 -10.60 -1.59
C ALA A 61 35.24 -9.92 -0.52
N ILE A 62 35.83 -8.99 0.21
CA ILE A 62 35.12 -8.05 1.06
C ILE A 62 34.29 -7.18 0.12
N VAL A 63 32.96 -7.30 0.19
CA VAL A 63 32.03 -6.39 -0.46
C VAL A 63 32.29 -4.99 0.13
N PRO A 64 32.59 -3.96 -0.69
CA PRO A 64 32.84 -2.63 -0.16
C PRO A 64 31.60 -2.10 0.55
N SER A 65 31.80 -1.40 1.67
CA SER A 65 30.76 -0.60 2.32
C SER A 65 30.18 0.39 1.31
N PRO A 66 28.87 0.72 1.37
CA PRO A 66 28.31 1.70 0.46
C PRO A 66 29.09 3.01 0.60
N ASP A 67 29.60 3.48 -0.53
CA ASP A 67 30.37 4.71 -0.63
C ASP A 67 29.62 5.87 0.04
N LYS A 68 30.35 6.68 0.81
CA LYS A 68 29.90 8.02 1.16
C LYS A 68 29.88 8.83 -0.12
N GLU A 69 28.76 8.84 -0.82
CA GLU A 69 28.56 9.74 -1.95
C GLU A 69 28.68 11.20 -1.48
N PRO A 70 29.29 12.07 -2.30
CA PRO A 70 29.39 13.48 -1.98
C PRO A 70 27.98 14.10 -1.88
N VAL A 71 27.71 14.76 -0.76
CA VAL A 71 26.47 15.50 -0.50
C VAL A 71 26.41 16.71 -1.42
N ASP A 72 25.52 16.66 -2.41
CA ASP A 72 25.14 17.80 -3.25
C ASP A 72 24.46 18.87 -2.39
N PRO A 73 24.83 20.17 -2.49
CA PRO A 73 24.12 21.26 -1.82
C PRO A 73 22.61 21.36 -2.15
N ASP A 74 22.09 20.67 -3.19
CA ASP A 74 20.65 20.51 -3.44
C ASP A 74 19.95 19.45 -2.51
N GLN A 75 20.67 18.86 -1.54
CA GLN A 75 20.11 17.93 -0.52
C GLN A 75 19.17 18.56 0.53
N SER A 76 18.75 19.82 0.38
CA SER A 76 17.88 20.48 1.38
C SER A 76 16.41 20.07 1.34
N HIS A 77 15.97 19.23 0.40
CA HIS A 77 14.55 18.87 0.29
C HIS A 77 14.10 17.94 1.43
N VAL A 78 13.36 18.48 2.40
CA VAL A 78 13.02 17.79 3.64
C VAL A 78 12.10 16.58 3.49
N ALA A 79 11.32 16.50 2.39
CA ALA A 79 10.41 15.40 2.10
C ALA A 79 11.01 14.00 2.33
N TRP A 80 12.31 13.84 2.01
CA TRP A 80 12.99 12.54 2.02
C TRP A 80 14.04 12.41 3.12
N THR A 81 14.03 13.34 4.09
CA THR A 81 14.96 13.40 5.22
C THR A 81 14.25 13.04 6.52
N SER A 82 15.00 12.72 7.57
CA SER A 82 14.39 12.38 8.85
C SER A 82 13.97 13.62 9.62
N VAL A 83 12.91 13.53 10.41
CA VAL A 83 12.55 14.57 11.38
C VAL A 83 13.74 14.85 12.31
N LYS A 84 13.95 16.12 12.62
CA LYS A 84 15.08 16.58 13.46
C LYS A 84 14.91 16.22 14.94
N GLN A 85 13.68 15.98 15.38
CA GLN A 85 13.33 15.63 16.76
C GLN A 85 12.06 14.77 16.76
N GLU A 86 11.90 13.96 17.81
CA GLU A 86 10.81 12.96 17.89
C GLU A 86 9.44 13.55 18.20
N ARG A 87 9.39 14.78 18.74
CA ARG A 87 8.14 15.46 19.08
C ARG A 87 8.28 16.97 18.99
N TRP A 88 7.23 17.65 18.58
CA TRP A 88 7.10 19.10 18.67
C TRP A 88 5.62 19.50 18.66
N GLU A 89 5.30 20.62 19.31
CA GLU A 89 3.98 21.23 19.25
C GLU A 89 4.09 22.74 19.42
N GLY A 90 3.29 23.51 18.69
CA GLY A 90 3.22 24.94 18.81
C GLY A 90 2.12 25.56 17.97
N GLU A 91 1.69 26.75 18.37
CA GLU A 91 0.81 27.58 17.56
C GLU A 91 1.56 28.18 16.37
N LEU A 92 0.96 28.11 15.18
CA LEU A 92 1.54 28.63 13.95
C LEU A 92 1.03 30.04 13.67
N VAL A 93 1.92 30.87 13.10
CA VAL A 93 1.54 32.16 12.55
C VAL A 93 0.86 31.94 11.20
N VAL A 94 -0.39 32.37 11.12
CA VAL A 94 -1.27 32.22 9.96
C VAL A 94 -1.13 33.43 9.04
N GLN A 95 -0.96 33.18 7.74
CA GLN A 95 -1.10 34.17 6.67
C GLN A 95 -2.40 33.84 5.91
N GLY A 96 -3.28 34.82 5.75
CA GLY A 96 -4.65 34.61 5.28
C GLY A 96 -5.63 34.44 6.44
N GLU A 97 -6.79 33.83 6.17
CA GLU A 97 -7.87 33.68 7.17
C GLU A 97 -8.36 32.23 7.26
N ILE A 98 -8.20 31.60 8.42
CA ILE A 98 -8.78 30.27 8.68
C ILE A 98 -10.30 30.44 8.87
N PRO A 99 -11.14 29.71 8.12
CA PRO A 99 -12.58 29.80 8.29
C PRO A 99 -13.01 29.41 9.72
N LEU A 100 -13.83 30.24 10.37
CA LEU A 100 -14.24 30.02 11.77
C LEU A 100 -15.04 28.72 11.99
N TRP A 101 -15.66 28.18 10.92
CA TRP A 101 -16.37 26.90 10.98
C TRP A 101 -15.43 25.70 10.99
N LEU A 102 -14.17 25.85 10.59
CA LEU A 102 -13.19 24.77 10.53
C LEU A 102 -12.69 24.50 11.96
N LYS A 103 -13.35 23.55 12.62
CA LYS A 103 -13.11 23.20 14.03
C LYS A 103 -12.84 21.71 14.19
N GLY A 104 -11.58 21.35 14.47
CA GLY A 104 -11.17 19.95 14.57
C GLY A 104 -9.68 19.76 14.32
N THR A 105 -9.27 18.50 14.21
CA THR A 105 -7.87 18.12 14.01
C THR A 105 -7.72 17.32 12.73
N TYR A 106 -6.91 17.83 11.81
CA TYR A 106 -6.38 17.04 10.71
C TYR A 106 -5.15 16.28 11.19
N LEU A 107 -5.13 14.96 10.97
CA LEU A 107 -4.01 14.09 11.27
C LEU A 107 -3.45 13.55 9.95
N ARG A 108 -2.13 13.56 9.80
CA ARG A 108 -1.43 13.00 8.64
C ARG A 108 -0.36 12.02 9.09
N ASN A 109 -0.47 10.79 8.64
CA ASN A 109 0.52 9.75 8.91
C ASN A 109 1.51 9.61 7.76
N GLY A 110 2.66 9.01 8.01
CA GLY A 110 3.70 8.85 7.00
C GLY A 110 5.03 8.42 7.60
N PRO A 111 5.98 7.98 6.76
CA PRO A 111 7.35 7.77 7.18
C PRO A 111 8.00 9.11 7.56
N GLY A 112 8.71 9.17 8.69
CA GLY A 112 9.43 10.38 9.08
C GLY A 112 10.82 10.15 9.67
N LEU A 113 11.22 8.90 9.88
CA LEU A 113 12.60 8.55 10.26
C LEU A 113 13.16 7.50 9.28
N TRP A 114 14.21 7.90 8.55
CA TRP A 114 14.75 7.14 7.41
C TRP A 114 16.09 6.45 7.68
N HIS A 115 16.59 6.55 8.91
CA HIS A 115 17.85 5.94 9.29
C HIS A 115 17.83 5.46 10.74
N ILE A 116 18.67 4.47 11.04
CA ILE A 116 18.99 3.98 12.38
C ILE A 116 20.50 3.89 12.47
N GLU A 117 21.12 4.78 13.24
CA GLU A 117 22.59 4.97 13.21
C GLU A 117 23.06 5.17 11.75
N ASP A 118 24.03 4.37 11.29
CA ASP A 118 24.57 4.43 9.93
C ASP A 118 23.68 3.71 8.89
N TYR A 119 22.66 2.98 9.34
CA TYR A 119 21.77 2.24 8.45
C TYR A 119 20.73 3.19 7.82
N ASN A 120 20.64 3.20 6.49
CA ASN A 120 19.65 3.97 5.74
C ASN A 120 18.63 3.04 5.07
N PHE A 121 17.34 3.36 5.22
CA PHE A 121 16.27 2.67 4.51
C PHE A 121 16.36 2.87 2.98
N ARG A 122 15.77 1.96 2.22
CA ARG A 122 15.85 1.97 0.75
C ARG A 122 14.57 2.40 0.04
N HIS A 123 13.40 2.15 0.63
CA HIS A 123 12.11 2.43 0.01
C HIS A 123 11.29 3.42 0.82
N LEU A 124 10.43 4.20 0.15
CA LEU A 124 9.50 5.13 0.79
C LEU A 124 8.64 4.46 1.89
N PHE A 125 8.31 3.19 1.73
CA PHE A 125 7.44 2.49 2.68
C PHE A 125 8.16 1.91 3.91
N ASP A 126 9.48 2.08 4.03
CA ASP A 126 10.25 1.52 5.16
C ASP A 126 10.42 2.47 6.34
N GLY A 127 10.34 3.79 6.12
CA GLY A 127 10.64 4.78 7.15
C GLY A 127 9.71 4.64 8.37
N TYR A 128 10.25 4.85 9.57
CA TYR A 128 9.44 4.73 10.78
C TYR A 128 8.41 5.85 10.88
N ALA A 129 7.19 5.49 11.27
CA ALA A 129 6.02 6.35 11.23
C ALA A 129 6.12 7.59 12.14
N THR A 130 5.84 8.77 11.56
CA THR A 130 5.70 10.03 12.28
C THR A 130 4.32 10.61 12.00
N LEU A 131 3.53 10.79 13.05
CA LEU A 131 2.20 11.39 12.97
C LEU A 131 2.30 12.91 13.09
N VAL A 132 1.62 13.64 12.21
CA VAL A 132 1.53 15.11 12.22
C VAL A 132 0.08 15.51 12.49
N LYS A 133 -0.13 16.57 13.26
CA LYS A 133 -1.46 17.17 13.50
C LYS A 133 -1.49 18.64 13.10
N LEU A 134 -2.65 19.07 12.62
CA LEU A 134 -3.06 20.46 12.45
C LEU A 134 -4.41 20.63 13.15
N HIS A 135 -4.43 21.32 14.28
CA HIS A 135 -5.61 21.58 15.09
C HIS A 135 -6.13 22.99 14.84
N PHE A 136 -7.38 23.08 14.41
CA PHE A 136 -8.07 24.32 14.05
C PHE A 136 -9.16 24.63 15.07
N GLU A 137 -9.14 25.84 15.61
CA GLU A 137 -10.18 26.36 16.50
C GLU A 137 -10.17 27.89 16.49
N ASP A 138 -11.34 28.51 16.30
CA ASP A 138 -11.53 29.97 16.38
C ASP A 138 -10.53 30.79 15.53
N GLY A 139 -10.23 30.31 14.33
CA GLY A 139 -9.29 30.95 13.40
C GLY A 139 -7.80 30.74 13.75
N ARG A 140 -7.50 29.95 14.78
CA ARG A 140 -6.14 29.62 15.22
C ARG A 140 -5.72 28.25 14.70
N LEU A 141 -4.41 28.04 14.59
CA LEU A 141 -3.82 26.78 14.14
C LEU A 141 -2.69 26.34 15.07
N ILE A 142 -2.87 25.20 15.73
CA ILE A 142 -1.83 24.52 16.49
C ILE A 142 -1.34 23.33 15.66
N ALA A 143 -0.04 23.29 15.38
CA ALA A 143 0.58 22.17 14.71
C ALA A 143 1.42 21.35 15.69
N GLY A 144 1.60 20.07 15.39
CA GLY A 144 2.50 19.22 16.14
C GLY A 144 2.83 17.94 15.39
N HIS A 145 3.86 17.24 15.83
CA HIS A 145 4.16 15.90 15.35
C HIS A 145 4.78 15.05 16.46
N ARG A 146 4.65 13.74 16.30
CA ARG A 146 5.21 12.75 17.22
C ARG A 146 5.57 11.46 16.48
N GLN A 147 6.73 10.90 16.81
CA GLN A 147 7.12 9.56 16.38
C GLN A 147 6.16 8.53 16.99
N ILE A 148 5.65 7.60 16.17
CA ILE A 148 4.82 6.50 16.66
C ILE A 148 5.71 5.46 17.34
N GLU A 149 5.33 5.06 18.56
CA GLU A 149 6.12 4.17 19.42
C GLU A 149 5.81 2.69 19.17
N SER A 150 5.94 2.25 17.91
CA SER A 150 5.78 0.84 17.51
C SER A 150 6.88 -0.05 18.14
N GLU A 151 6.63 -1.35 18.24
CA GLU A 151 7.64 -2.33 18.64
C GLU A 151 8.84 -2.30 17.68
N ALA A 152 8.59 -2.16 16.38
CA ALA A 152 9.64 -2.08 15.37
C ALA A 152 10.56 -0.88 15.59
N TYR A 153 10.00 0.31 15.78
CA TYR A 153 10.76 1.53 16.06
C TYR A 153 11.53 1.41 17.39
N LYS A 154 10.85 1.00 18.48
CA LYS A 154 11.49 0.86 19.81
C LYS A 154 12.62 -0.15 19.79
N ALA A 155 12.42 -1.30 19.14
CA ALA A 155 13.45 -2.32 19.01
C ALA A 155 14.61 -1.85 18.16
N ALA A 156 14.35 -1.15 17.05
CA ALA A 156 15.41 -0.64 16.19
C ALA A 156 16.27 0.42 16.89
N LYS A 157 15.62 1.36 17.60
CA LYS A 157 16.31 2.38 18.42
C LYS A 157 17.13 1.74 19.54
N LYS A 158 16.58 0.74 20.24
CA LYS A 158 17.29 0.04 21.33
C LYS A 158 18.49 -0.77 20.84
N ASN A 159 18.32 -1.51 19.74
CA ASN A 159 19.33 -2.46 19.24
C ASN A 159 20.24 -1.85 18.17
N LYS A 160 20.03 -0.59 17.77
CA LYS A 160 20.83 0.12 16.77
C LYS A 160 20.86 -0.58 15.40
N LYS A 161 19.80 -1.33 15.08
CA LYS A 161 19.66 -2.10 13.84
C LYS A 161 18.19 -2.43 13.57
N ILE A 162 17.84 -2.67 12.31
CA ILE A 162 16.52 -3.20 11.95
C ILE A 162 16.27 -4.55 12.64
N CYS A 163 15.10 -4.68 13.26
CA CYS A 163 14.71 -5.88 14.03
C CYS A 163 13.48 -6.61 13.46
N PHE A 164 12.75 -5.98 12.54
CA PHE A 164 11.53 -6.52 11.93
C PHE A 164 11.60 -6.42 10.40
N ARG A 165 10.73 -7.17 9.72
CA ARG A 165 10.60 -7.13 8.27
C ARG A 165 9.74 -5.93 7.87
N GLU A 166 10.36 -4.91 7.29
CA GLU A 166 9.67 -3.73 6.74
C GLU A 166 9.16 -4.03 5.32
N PHE A 167 8.89 -3.02 4.50
CA PHE A 167 8.38 -3.22 3.14
C PHE A 167 9.44 -3.83 2.21
N SER A 168 10.64 -3.26 2.18
CA SER A 168 11.78 -3.71 1.35
C SER A 168 12.97 -4.24 2.15
N GLU A 169 12.85 -4.32 3.47
CA GLU A 169 13.94 -4.68 4.38
C GLU A 169 13.70 -5.96 5.19
N VAL A 170 14.77 -6.74 5.35
CA VAL A 170 14.85 -7.87 6.30
C VAL A 170 16.04 -7.68 7.24
N PRO A 171 15.88 -8.01 8.53
CA PRO A 171 17.00 -8.06 9.46
C PRO A 171 18.11 -9.00 8.96
N LYS A 172 19.36 -8.55 8.98
CA LYS A 172 20.50 -9.41 8.62
C LYS A 172 20.63 -10.57 9.61
N HIS A 173 20.80 -11.78 9.09
CA HIS A 173 20.99 -12.99 9.91
C HIS A 173 22.48 -13.26 10.13
N GLU A 174 22.87 -13.54 11.37
CA GLU A 174 24.26 -13.84 11.73
C GLU A 174 24.68 -15.26 11.31
N ASN A 175 23.72 -16.19 11.24
CA ASN A 175 23.95 -17.58 10.83
C ASN A 175 22.64 -18.26 10.36
N PHE A 176 22.74 -19.49 9.88
CA PHE A 176 21.61 -20.27 9.37
C PHE A 176 20.52 -20.54 10.43
N MET A 177 20.88 -20.75 11.70
CA MET A 177 19.89 -20.96 12.77
C MET A 177 19.06 -19.69 13.03
N ALA A 178 19.68 -18.52 12.98
CA ALA A 178 18.99 -17.24 13.08
C ALA A 178 17.99 -17.04 11.91
N TYR A 179 18.38 -17.45 10.70
CA TYR A 179 17.49 -17.45 9.54
C TYR A 179 16.28 -18.40 9.72
N VAL A 180 16.52 -19.65 10.14
CA VAL A 180 15.43 -20.62 10.41
C VAL A 180 14.49 -20.10 11.50
N GLY A 181 15.03 -19.51 12.57
CA GLY A 181 14.25 -18.88 13.63
C GLY A 181 13.40 -17.71 13.12
N ASP A 182 13.94 -16.88 12.22
CA ASP A 182 13.18 -15.79 11.59
C ASP A 182 12.06 -16.28 10.67
N LEU A 183 12.29 -17.38 9.93
CA LEU A 183 11.24 -18.02 9.12
C LEU A 183 10.10 -18.53 10.00
N ALA A 184 10.40 -19.19 11.13
CA ALA A 184 9.37 -19.62 12.08
C ALA A 184 8.58 -18.40 12.61
N LYS A 185 9.27 -17.30 12.90
CA LYS A 185 8.63 -16.04 13.29
C LYS A 185 7.76 -15.46 12.18
N LEU A 186 8.16 -15.55 10.92
CA LEU A 186 7.37 -15.09 9.77
C LEU A 186 6.05 -15.86 9.66
N PHE A 187 6.09 -17.19 9.78
CA PHE A 187 4.86 -18.01 9.77
C PHE A 187 3.93 -17.68 10.93
N SER A 188 4.46 -17.35 12.11
CA SER A 188 3.65 -16.87 13.25
C SER A 188 3.21 -15.40 13.12
N GLY A 189 3.72 -14.65 12.14
CA GLY A 189 3.54 -13.21 12.00
C GLY A 189 4.39 -12.34 12.94
N SER A 190 5.12 -12.92 13.90
CA SER A 190 5.87 -12.17 14.92
C SER A 190 7.04 -11.34 14.37
N SER A 191 7.64 -11.74 13.23
CA SER A 191 8.69 -10.96 12.55
C SER A 191 8.16 -9.88 11.62
N LEU A 192 6.84 -9.82 11.38
CA LEU A 192 6.24 -8.73 10.62
C LEU A 192 6.28 -7.43 11.40
N THR A 193 6.53 -6.35 10.68
CA THR A 193 6.56 -5.00 11.26
C THR A 193 5.19 -4.57 11.78
N ASP A 194 5.20 -3.79 12.84
CA ASP A 194 4.08 -2.97 13.31
C ASP A 194 4.32 -1.47 13.04
N ASN A 195 5.23 -1.13 12.12
CA ASN A 195 5.47 0.22 11.65
C ASN A 195 4.26 0.77 10.88
N ALA A 196 3.30 1.31 11.63
CA ALA A 196 2.06 1.88 11.13
C ALA A 196 2.29 3.23 10.43
N ASN A 197 3.01 3.25 9.31
CA ASN A 197 3.43 4.47 8.61
C ASN A 197 2.54 4.84 7.42
N THR A 198 1.51 4.06 7.12
CA THR A 198 0.76 4.18 5.86
C THR A 198 -0.42 5.13 6.02
N GLY A 199 -1.42 4.77 6.83
CA GLY A 199 -2.64 5.56 6.97
C GLY A 199 -3.01 5.86 8.41
N VAL A 200 -3.97 6.76 8.59
CA VAL A 200 -4.63 7.05 9.86
C VAL A 200 -6.13 7.18 9.60
N VAL A 201 -6.95 6.55 10.42
CA VAL A 201 -8.41 6.57 10.28
C VAL A 201 -9.10 6.87 11.60
N LYS A 202 -10.25 7.55 11.54
CA LYS A 202 -11.16 7.73 12.67
C LYS A 202 -12.27 6.69 12.56
N LEU A 203 -12.37 5.78 13.53
CA LEU A 203 -13.46 4.81 13.61
C LEU A 203 -14.79 5.49 13.97
N GLY A 204 -15.91 4.82 13.69
CA GLY A 204 -17.25 5.35 14.02
C GLY A 204 -17.50 5.59 15.51
N ASP A 205 -16.72 4.94 16.39
CA ASP A 205 -16.76 5.17 17.84
C ASP A 205 -15.80 6.28 18.32
N GLY A 206 -15.09 6.94 17.40
CA GLY A 206 -14.18 8.04 17.69
C GLY A 206 -12.73 7.64 17.98
N ARG A 207 -12.41 6.34 18.10
CA ARG A 207 -11.01 5.91 18.21
C ARG A 207 -10.25 6.23 16.93
N VAL A 208 -8.98 6.62 17.08
CA VAL A 208 -8.08 6.89 15.96
C VAL A 208 -7.03 5.80 15.86
N VAL A 209 -6.89 5.22 14.66
CA VAL A 209 -6.01 4.08 14.42
C VAL A 209 -5.07 4.40 13.25
N CYS A 210 -3.77 4.30 13.50
CA CYS A 210 -2.74 4.28 12.45
C CYS A 210 -2.57 2.86 11.92
N LEU A 211 -2.35 2.74 10.61
CA LEU A 211 -2.33 1.48 9.88
C LEU A 211 -1.08 1.35 9.01
N THR A 212 -0.69 0.10 8.80
CA THR A 212 0.08 -0.38 7.63
C THR A 212 -0.62 -1.61 7.07
N GLU A 213 -0.04 -2.31 6.09
CA GLU A 213 -0.66 -3.49 5.47
C GLU A 213 -0.58 -4.76 6.34
N THR A 214 0.16 -4.73 7.44
CA THR A 214 0.14 -5.82 8.43
C THR A 214 -0.98 -5.58 9.42
N GLN A 215 -1.69 -6.64 9.82
CA GLN A 215 -2.69 -6.51 10.88
C GLN A 215 -2.04 -6.08 12.21
N LYS A 216 -0.80 -6.54 12.46
CA LYS A 216 0.02 -6.18 13.62
C LYS A 216 0.29 -4.68 13.72
N GLY A 217 0.47 -3.99 12.58
CA GLY A 217 0.70 -2.55 12.51
C GLY A 217 -0.58 -1.71 12.55
N SER A 218 -1.58 -2.16 13.30
CA SER A 218 -2.75 -1.36 13.67
C SER A 218 -2.52 -0.81 15.07
N LEU A 219 -2.33 0.50 15.21
CA LEU A 219 -1.97 1.15 16.48
C LEU A 219 -2.98 2.24 16.84
N VAL A 220 -3.48 2.23 18.08
CA VAL A 220 -4.40 3.26 18.59
C VAL A 220 -3.61 4.48 19.04
N ILE A 221 -4.04 5.66 18.62
CA ILE A 221 -3.39 6.93 18.95
C ILE A 221 -4.38 7.89 19.63
N ASP A 222 -3.89 8.69 20.57
CA ASP A 222 -4.64 9.84 21.08
C ASP A 222 -4.53 11.01 20.06
N PRO A 223 -5.64 11.49 19.48
CA PRO A 223 -5.60 12.53 18.44
C PRO A 223 -5.18 13.93 18.96
N ASN A 224 -5.23 14.15 20.27
CA ASN A 224 -4.85 15.41 20.89
C ASN A 224 -3.36 15.41 21.24
N SER A 225 -2.86 14.39 21.93
CA SER A 225 -1.46 14.32 22.40
C SER A 225 -0.50 13.61 21.43
N LEU A 226 -1.06 12.93 20.42
CA LEU A 226 -0.36 12.04 19.48
C LEU A 226 0.31 10.83 20.16
N GLU A 227 -0.11 10.49 21.38
CA GLU A 227 0.42 9.34 22.10
C GLU A 227 0.01 8.01 21.49
N THR A 228 0.98 7.12 21.33
CA THR A 228 0.71 5.73 20.97
C THR A 228 0.15 5.01 22.19
N LEU A 229 -1.16 4.76 22.19
CA LEU A 229 -1.87 4.14 23.32
C LEU A 229 -1.64 2.63 23.38
N GLY A 230 -1.41 2.00 22.23
CA GLY A 230 -1.13 0.57 22.14
C GLY A 230 -1.56 -0.03 20.82
N ARG A 231 -1.54 -1.35 20.74
CA ARG A 231 -1.99 -2.10 19.57
C ARG A 231 -3.51 -2.14 19.50
N PHE A 232 -4.05 -1.96 18.30
CA PHE A 232 -5.44 -2.26 17.99
C PHE A 232 -5.54 -3.77 17.71
N GLU A 233 -6.03 -4.53 18.69
CA GLU A 233 -6.16 -5.98 18.59
C GLU A 233 -7.55 -6.37 18.10
N TYR A 234 -7.62 -7.01 16.94
CA TYR A 234 -8.84 -7.66 16.49
C TYR A 234 -9.15 -8.86 17.39
N SER A 235 -10.39 -8.96 17.87
CA SER A 235 -10.81 -10.03 18.81
C SER A 235 -11.37 -11.27 18.10
N ASP A 236 -11.45 -11.24 16.77
CA ASP A 236 -11.91 -12.36 15.95
C ASP A 236 -10.83 -13.43 15.70
N SER A 237 -11.25 -14.57 15.16
CA SER A 237 -10.40 -15.72 14.84
C SER A 237 -10.16 -15.90 13.33
N LEU A 238 -10.35 -14.83 12.53
CA LEU A 238 -10.27 -14.91 11.06
C LEU A 238 -8.86 -15.21 10.54
N GLY A 239 -7.84 -15.06 11.39
CA GLY A 239 -6.45 -15.28 11.04
C GLY A 239 -5.95 -14.29 9.98
N GLY A 240 -4.95 -14.73 9.21
CA GLY A 240 -4.26 -13.88 8.26
C GLY A 240 -3.28 -12.92 8.95
N LEU A 241 -2.35 -12.40 8.17
CA LEU A 241 -1.27 -11.53 8.67
C LEU A 241 -1.33 -10.11 8.09
N ILE A 242 -2.07 -9.97 6.99
CA ILE A 242 -2.15 -8.75 6.18
C ILE A 242 -3.60 -8.37 5.92
N HIS A 243 -3.79 -7.09 5.62
CA HIS A 243 -5.04 -6.48 5.20
C HIS A 243 -4.75 -5.35 4.20
N SER A 244 -5.78 -4.84 3.54
CA SER A 244 -5.66 -3.61 2.75
C SER A 244 -5.24 -2.44 3.65
N ALA A 245 -4.37 -1.56 3.14
CA ALA A 245 -3.96 -0.33 3.83
C ALA A 245 -5.10 0.69 3.96
N HIS A 246 -6.09 0.61 3.06
CA HIS A 246 -7.22 1.54 2.97
C HIS A 246 -8.54 0.85 3.30
N PRO A 247 -8.84 0.63 4.59
CA PRO A 247 -10.19 0.24 4.96
C PRO A 247 -11.16 1.38 4.64
N ILE A 248 -12.39 1.01 4.28
CA ILE A 248 -13.47 1.97 4.15
C ILE A 248 -14.10 2.15 5.52
N VAL A 249 -14.00 3.37 6.07
CA VAL A 249 -14.48 3.70 7.41
C VAL A 249 -15.56 4.76 7.32
N THR A 250 -16.71 4.46 7.91
CA THR A 250 -17.84 5.38 8.08
C THR A 250 -18.23 5.42 9.55
N ASP A 251 -19.19 6.28 9.90
CA ASP A 251 -19.75 6.27 11.26
C ASP A 251 -20.50 4.97 11.59
N ALA A 252 -20.89 4.17 10.57
CA ALA A 252 -21.67 2.96 10.73
C ALA A 252 -20.85 1.66 10.65
N GLU A 253 -19.71 1.66 9.96
CA GLU A 253 -18.92 0.45 9.76
C GLU A 253 -17.46 0.74 9.39
N PHE A 254 -16.60 -0.23 9.68
CA PHE A 254 -15.27 -0.40 9.12
C PHE A 254 -15.30 -1.62 8.21
N LEU A 255 -14.86 -1.48 6.95
CA LEU A 255 -14.81 -2.55 5.97
C LEU A 255 -13.39 -2.68 5.43
N THR A 256 -12.86 -3.90 5.34
CA THR A 256 -11.54 -4.15 4.74
C THR A 256 -11.49 -5.49 4.00
N LEU A 257 -10.40 -5.68 3.27
CA LEU A 257 -10.08 -6.93 2.58
C LEU A 257 -8.89 -7.61 3.27
N LEU A 258 -9.01 -8.92 3.48
CA LEU A 258 -7.93 -9.76 3.97
C LEU A 258 -7.46 -10.68 2.83
N PRO A 259 -6.30 -10.41 2.20
CA PRO A 259 -5.71 -11.35 1.26
C PRO A 259 -5.35 -12.67 1.94
N ASP A 260 -5.74 -13.78 1.31
CA ASP A 260 -5.49 -15.13 1.79
C ASP A 260 -4.43 -15.80 0.92
N LEU A 261 -3.24 -15.98 1.49
CA LEU A 261 -2.09 -16.58 0.80
C LEU A 261 -2.11 -18.11 0.82
N LEU A 262 -2.88 -18.74 1.71
CA LEU A 262 -2.96 -20.20 1.83
C LEU A 262 -4.01 -20.77 0.89
N LYS A 263 -5.18 -20.12 0.85
CA LYS A 263 -6.21 -20.35 -0.15
C LYS A 263 -6.28 -19.07 -0.98
N PRO A 264 -5.72 -19.02 -2.21
CA PRO A 264 -5.66 -17.78 -2.97
C PRO A 264 -7.01 -17.09 -3.15
N GLY A 265 -7.14 -15.88 -2.62
CA GLY A 265 -8.36 -15.09 -2.66
C GLY A 265 -8.37 -13.98 -1.61
N TYR A 266 -9.56 -13.43 -1.37
CA TYR A 266 -9.77 -12.32 -0.46
C TYR A 266 -11.02 -12.57 0.39
N LEU A 267 -10.90 -12.36 1.70
CA LEU A 267 -12.06 -12.25 2.58
C LEU A 267 -12.50 -10.79 2.65
N VAL A 268 -13.79 -10.56 2.47
CA VAL A 268 -14.42 -9.26 2.70
C VAL A 268 -14.96 -9.28 4.12
N VAL A 269 -14.48 -8.38 4.98
CA VAL A 269 -14.81 -8.38 6.40
C VAL A 269 -15.27 -7.01 6.86
N ARG A 270 -16.24 -6.98 7.78
CA ARG A 270 -16.79 -5.76 8.38
C ARG A 270 -16.63 -5.77 9.90
N MET A 271 -16.51 -4.60 10.49
CA MET A 271 -16.46 -4.38 11.93
C MET A 271 -17.41 -3.24 12.28
N GLU A 272 -18.26 -3.47 13.28
CA GLU A 272 -19.20 -2.48 13.78
C GLU A 272 -18.47 -1.47 14.70
N PRO A 273 -18.93 -0.22 14.84
CA PRO A 273 -18.38 0.74 15.79
C PRO A 273 -18.43 0.20 17.23
N GLY A 274 -17.40 0.46 18.03
CA GLY A 274 -17.35 0.08 19.45
C GLY A 274 -16.86 -1.35 19.71
N THR A 275 -16.67 -2.16 18.67
CA THR A 275 -16.10 -3.52 18.78
C THR A 275 -14.73 -3.60 18.09
N ASN A 276 -14.00 -4.68 18.37
CA ASN A 276 -12.80 -5.11 17.65
C ASN A 276 -13.02 -6.44 16.91
N GLU A 277 -14.25 -6.96 16.89
CA GLU A 277 -14.60 -8.21 16.22
C GLU A 277 -15.00 -7.94 14.77
N ARG A 278 -14.24 -8.49 13.82
CA ARG A 278 -14.63 -8.49 12.40
C ARG A 278 -15.49 -9.70 12.08
N LYS A 279 -16.54 -9.49 11.28
CA LYS A 279 -17.41 -10.52 10.72
C LYS A 279 -17.17 -10.65 9.22
N VAL A 280 -17.09 -11.89 8.73
CA VAL A 280 -16.98 -12.15 7.29
C VAL A 280 -18.30 -11.84 6.61
N ILE A 281 -18.25 -10.99 5.58
CA ILE A 281 -19.37 -10.77 4.66
C ILE A 281 -19.37 -11.90 3.62
N GLY A 282 -18.22 -12.15 3.00
CA GLY A 282 -18.08 -13.14 1.95
C GLY A 282 -16.63 -13.34 1.52
N ARG A 283 -16.45 -14.18 0.50
CA ARG A 283 -15.14 -14.51 -0.04
C ARG A 283 -15.12 -14.38 -1.56
N VAL A 284 -14.05 -13.80 -2.07
CA VAL A 284 -13.69 -13.82 -3.48
C VAL A 284 -12.52 -14.78 -3.67
N ASN A 285 -12.65 -15.76 -4.57
CA ASN A 285 -11.53 -16.60 -4.96
C ASN A 285 -10.81 -15.96 -6.15
N CYS A 286 -9.49 -16.15 -6.25
CA CYS A 286 -8.75 -15.66 -7.41
C CYS A 286 -9.26 -16.32 -8.69
N SER A 287 -9.47 -15.53 -9.74
CA SER A 287 -9.82 -16.03 -11.07
C SER A 287 -8.60 -16.36 -11.91
N GLY A 288 -7.43 -15.77 -11.60
CA GLY A 288 -6.15 -16.10 -12.22
C GLY A 288 -5.06 -16.39 -11.18
N GLY A 289 -3.96 -16.99 -11.63
CA GLY A 289 -2.68 -17.06 -10.92
C GLY A 289 -2.61 -17.96 -9.66
N PRO A 290 -1.39 -18.16 -9.11
CA PRO A 290 -1.16 -19.05 -7.97
C PRO A 290 -1.35 -18.40 -6.59
N ALA A 291 -1.54 -17.07 -6.53
CA ALA A 291 -1.60 -16.28 -5.31
C ALA A 291 -2.47 -15.03 -5.54
N PRO A 292 -3.05 -14.41 -4.48
CA PRO A 292 -3.80 -13.19 -4.66
C PRO A 292 -2.93 -12.05 -5.19
N GLY A 293 -3.55 -11.21 -6.01
CA GLY A 293 -3.03 -9.89 -6.35
C GLY A 293 -2.81 -9.06 -5.10
N TRP A 294 -1.84 -8.16 -5.15
CA TRP A 294 -1.70 -7.13 -4.13
C TRP A 294 -2.93 -6.22 -4.17
N VAL A 295 -3.49 -5.94 -3.01
CA VAL A 295 -4.66 -5.05 -2.86
C VAL A 295 -4.32 -4.00 -1.81
N HIS A 296 -3.89 -2.84 -2.28
CA HIS A 296 -3.57 -1.70 -1.42
C HIS A 296 -4.87 -1.00 -0.96
N SER A 297 -5.79 -0.74 -1.89
CA SER A 297 -7.14 -0.21 -1.65
C SER A 297 -8.18 -0.89 -2.53
N PHE A 298 -9.46 -0.62 -2.25
CA PHE A 298 -10.60 -1.14 -2.99
C PHE A 298 -11.80 -0.18 -2.84
N PRO A 299 -12.67 -0.03 -3.86
CA PRO A 299 -13.82 0.85 -3.74
C PRO A 299 -15.08 0.08 -3.34
N VAL A 300 -16.05 0.82 -2.83
CA VAL A 300 -17.38 0.33 -2.51
C VAL A 300 -18.42 1.21 -3.19
N THR A 301 -19.61 0.67 -3.38
CA THR A 301 -20.82 1.42 -3.68
C THR A 301 -21.79 1.32 -2.50
N GLN A 302 -22.99 1.87 -2.64
CA GLN A 302 -24.05 1.68 -1.65
C GLN A 302 -24.32 0.19 -1.36
N HIS A 303 -24.39 -0.64 -2.39
CA HIS A 303 -24.79 -2.05 -2.27
C HIS A 303 -23.66 -3.07 -2.48
N TYR A 304 -22.52 -2.66 -3.04
CA TYR A 304 -21.48 -3.58 -3.48
C TYR A 304 -20.08 -3.25 -2.95
N VAL A 305 -19.24 -4.28 -2.87
CA VAL A 305 -17.79 -4.19 -2.69
C VAL A 305 -17.15 -4.63 -3.99
N VAL A 306 -16.23 -3.82 -4.54
CA VAL A 306 -15.46 -4.20 -5.72
C VAL A 306 -14.08 -4.67 -5.25
N VAL A 307 -13.76 -5.94 -5.45
CA VAL A 307 -12.47 -6.53 -5.09
C VAL A 307 -11.58 -6.58 -6.33
N PRO A 308 -10.49 -5.79 -6.39
CA PRO A 308 -9.56 -5.83 -7.51
C PRO A 308 -8.62 -7.03 -7.42
N GLU A 309 -8.36 -7.69 -8.56
CA GLU A 309 -7.34 -8.73 -8.69
C GLU A 309 -6.31 -8.28 -9.73
N MET A 310 -5.25 -7.63 -9.24
CA MET A 310 -4.14 -7.16 -10.08
C MET A 310 -3.16 -8.28 -10.46
N PRO A 311 -2.49 -8.19 -11.61
CA PRO A 311 -1.45 -9.13 -12.03
C PRO A 311 -0.16 -9.02 -11.21
N LEU A 312 0.02 -7.98 -10.40
CA LEU A 312 1.07 -7.89 -9.39
C LEU A 312 0.66 -8.70 -8.15
N ARG A 313 1.23 -9.89 -7.96
CA ARG A 313 0.77 -10.87 -6.96
C ARG A 313 1.76 -11.08 -5.85
N TYR A 314 1.27 -11.47 -4.67
CA TYR A 314 2.15 -11.90 -3.59
C TYR A 314 2.93 -13.15 -3.98
N CYS A 315 4.22 -13.18 -3.65
CA CYS A 315 5.11 -14.30 -3.96
C CYS A 315 5.69 -14.89 -2.66
N ALA A 316 5.22 -16.07 -2.28
CA ALA A 316 5.71 -16.79 -1.11
C ALA A 316 7.21 -17.11 -1.21
N GLN A 317 7.72 -17.41 -2.42
CA GLN A 317 9.14 -17.66 -2.63
C GLN A 317 9.99 -16.41 -2.32
N ASN A 318 9.54 -15.24 -2.74
CA ASN A 318 10.24 -13.98 -2.48
C ASN A 318 10.19 -13.62 -0.99
N LEU A 319 9.05 -13.83 -0.31
CA LEU A 319 8.94 -13.64 1.14
C LEU A 319 9.92 -14.53 1.95
N LEU A 320 10.15 -15.76 1.48
CA LEU A 320 11.08 -16.70 2.12
C LEU A 320 12.55 -16.33 1.86
N ARG A 321 12.87 -15.73 0.72
CA ARG A 321 14.24 -15.28 0.43
C ARG A 321 14.60 -14.07 1.31
N ALA A 322 15.71 -14.15 2.03
CA ALA A 322 16.23 -13.04 2.84
C ALA A 322 17.02 -12.00 2.01
N GLU A 323 17.12 -12.20 0.69
CA GLU A 323 17.80 -11.27 -0.21
C GLU A 323 16.81 -10.25 -0.79
N PRO A 324 17.20 -8.97 -0.91
CA PRO A 324 16.37 -7.95 -1.52
C PRO A 324 16.18 -8.24 -3.01
N THR A 325 15.04 -8.82 -3.38
CA THR A 325 14.59 -8.87 -4.78
C THR A 325 13.99 -7.50 -5.16
N PRO A 326 14.01 -7.10 -6.45
CA PRO A 326 13.49 -5.79 -6.86
C PRO A 326 12.03 -5.50 -6.44
N LEU A 327 11.20 -6.54 -6.36
CA LEU A 327 9.78 -6.47 -5.98
C LEU A 327 9.48 -7.04 -4.58
N TYR A 328 10.52 -7.38 -3.82
CA TYR A 328 10.59 -7.91 -2.45
C TYR A 328 9.57 -8.98 -2.03
N LYS A 329 8.27 -8.69 -2.06
CA LYS A 329 7.16 -9.58 -1.68
C LYS A 329 6.28 -9.97 -2.85
N PHE A 330 6.53 -9.41 -4.03
CA PHE A 330 5.65 -9.51 -5.19
C PHE A 330 6.34 -10.13 -6.40
N GLU A 331 5.52 -10.57 -7.34
CA GLU A 331 5.92 -11.01 -8.67
C GLU A 331 4.87 -10.56 -9.70
N TRP A 332 5.33 -10.15 -10.88
CA TRP A 332 4.47 -9.67 -11.96
C TRP A 332 4.01 -10.83 -12.85
N HIS A 333 2.70 -11.08 -12.90
CA HIS A 333 2.10 -12.18 -13.65
C HIS A 333 1.03 -11.70 -14.66
N PRO A 334 1.41 -10.97 -15.73
CA PRO A 334 0.46 -10.43 -16.72
C PRO A 334 -0.33 -11.52 -17.44
N GLN A 335 0.25 -12.71 -17.61
CA GLN A 335 -0.40 -13.89 -18.16
C GLN A 335 -1.58 -14.40 -17.32
N SER A 336 -1.62 -14.04 -16.03
CA SER A 336 -2.74 -14.36 -15.13
C SER A 336 -3.91 -13.38 -15.28
N LYS A 337 -3.80 -12.40 -16.18
CA LYS A 337 -4.81 -11.37 -16.46
C LYS A 337 -5.13 -10.51 -15.23
N ALA A 338 -6.10 -9.61 -15.37
CA ALA A 338 -6.60 -8.76 -14.31
C ALA A 338 -8.14 -8.87 -14.24
N PHE A 339 -8.68 -8.82 -13.03
CA PHE A 339 -10.12 -8.96 -12.81
C PHE A 339 -10.64 -7.93 -11.81
N LEU A 340 -11.93 -7.60 -11.93
CA LEU A 340 -12.70 -6.94 -10.89
C LEU A 340 -13.87 -7.83 -10.49
N HIS A 341 -13.98 -8.10 -9.19
CA HIS A 341 -15.05 -8.93 -8.63
C HIS A 341 -16.04 -8.05 -7.87
N VAL A 342 -17.32 -8.18 -8.18
CA VAL A 342 -18.38 -7.42 -7.50
C VAL A 342 -19.07 -8.33 -6.51
N MET A 343 -19.04 -7.97 -5.24
CA MET A 343 -19.73 -8.68 -4.16
C MET A 343 -20.88 -7.84 -3.61
N CYS A 344 -22.07 -8.44 -3.48
CA CYS A 344 -23.19 -7.81 -2.79
C CYS A 344 -22.94 -7.77 -1.28
N LYS A 345 -22.95 -6.57 -0.68
CA LYS A 345 -22.73 -6.35 0.77
C LYS A 345 -23.74 -7.11 1.64
N ALA A 346 -25.00 -7.15 1.21
CA ALA A 346 -26.08 -7.75 1.98
C ALA A 346 -26.05 -9.28 1.99
N SER A 347 -25.73 -9.91 0.84
CA SER A 347 -25.79 -11.36 0.70
C SER A 347 -24.42 -12.05 0.81
N GLY A 348 -23.33 -11.31 0.71
CA GLY A 348 -21.97 -11.86 0.65
C GLY A 348 -21.63 -12.60 -0.63
N LYS A 349 -22.52 -12.61 -1.62
CA LYS A 349 -22.34 -13.32 -2.89
C LYS A 349 -21.61 -12.44 -3.90
N VAL A 350 -20.67 -13.05 -4.61
CA VAL A 350 -20.08 -12.46 -5.82
C VAL A 350 -21.14 -12.48 -6.92
N VAL A 351 -21.59 -11.31 -7.37
CA VAL A 351 -22.64 -11.16 -8.38
C VAL A 351 -22.08 -11.17 -9.80
N THR A 352 -20.87 -10.66 -9.99
CA THR A 352 -20.14 -10.76 -11.26
C THR A 352 -18.63 -10.75 -11.03
N SER A 353 -17.89 -11.25 -12.00
CA SER A 353 -16.44 -11.17 -12.07
C SER A 353 -16.07 -10.95 -13.53
N VAL A 354 -15.41 -9.84 -13.81
CA VAL A 354 -15.11 -9.44 -15.19
C VAL A 354 -13.60 -9.34 -15.39
N GLU A 355 -13.12 -9.84 -16.54
CA GLU A 355 -11.78 -9.57 -17.01
C GLU A 355 -11.69 -8.11 -17.45
N VAL A 356 -10.60 -7.43 -17.08
CA VAL A 356 -10.33 -6.04 -17.44
C VAL A 356 -8.94 -5.91 -18.05
N PRO A 357 -8.63 -4.83 -18.79
CA PRO A 357 -7.26 -4.53 -19.16
C PRO A 357 -6.33 -4.57 -17.94
N LEU A 358 -5.09 -4.99 -18.15
CA LEU A 358 -4.09 -5.03 -17.07
C LEU A 358 -3.92 -3.62 -16.49
N PHE A 359 -3.79 -3.54 -15.17
CA PHE A 359 -3.65 -2.28 -14.45
C PHE A 359 -2.79 -2.46 -13.20
N VAL A 360 -2.18 -1.37 -12.74
CA VAL A 360 -1.57 -1.22 -11.42
C VAL A 360 -2.15 0.02 -10.78
N THR A 361 -2.66 -0.11 -9.56
CA THR A 361 -3.19 1.02 -8.78
C THR A 361 -2.91 0.80 -7.31
N PHE A 362 -2.50 1.87 -6.63
CA PHE A 362 -2.52 1.91 -5.17
C PHE A 362 -3.89 2.36 -4.67
N HIS A 363 -4.45 3.41 -5.28
CA HIS A 363 -5.63 4.10 -4.77
C HIS A 363 -6.80 4.08 -5.74
N PHE A 364 -7.90 3.46 -5.32
CA PHE A 364 -9.21 3.75 -5.87
C PHE A 364 -9.72 5.08 -5.30
N ILE A 365 -10.30 5.90 -6.17
CA ILE A 365 -10.84 7.23 -5.82
C ILE A 365 -12.25 7.06 -5.24
N ASN A 366 -13.16 6.44 -6.00
CA ASN A 366 -14.53 6.17 -5.59
C ASN A 366 -15.17 5.12 -6.51
N ALA A 367 -16.34 4.61 -6.15
CA ALA A 367 -17.20 3.86 -7.06
C ALA A 367 -18.67 4.23 -6.87
N TYR A 368 -19.48 4.01 -7.90
CA TYR A 368 -20.92 4.23 -7.86
C TYR A 368 -21.68 3.31 -8.82
N GLU A 369 -22.99 3.24 -8.61
CA GLU A 369 -23.92 2.41 -9.37
C GLU A 369 -24.54 3.25 -10.50
N GLU A 370 -24.55 2.71 -11.72
CA GLU A 370 -25.35 3.24 -12.83
C GLU A 370 -26.68 2.47 -12.91
N GLU A 371 -27.78 3.19 -12.88
CA GLU A 371 -29.14 2.65 -12.94
C GLU A 371 -29.80 2.94 -14.30
N ASP A 372 -30.70 2.05 -14.73
CA ASP A 372 -31.63 2.33 -15.83
C ASP A 372 -32.82 3.19 -15.37
N GLU A 373 -33.74 3.49 -16.29
CA GLU A 373 -34.94 4.29 -16.01
C GLU A 373 -35.88 3.65 -14.96
N ASP A 374 -35.78 2.33 -14.77
CA ASP A 374 -36.56 1.56 -13.79
C ASP A 374 -35.85 1.46 -12.42
N GLY A 375 -34.68 2.10 -12.26
CA GLY A 375 -33.88 2.08 -11.04
C GLY A 375 -33.10 0.78 -10.83
N ARG A 376 -32.89 -0.04 -11.87
CA ARG A 376 -32.09 -1.26 -11.79
C ARG A 376 -30.64 -0.94 -12.05
N VAL A 377 -29.75 -1.43 -11.18
CA VAL A 377 -28.30 -1.29 -11.36
C VAL A 377 -27.86 -2.09 -12.59
N THR A 378 -27.38 -1.39 -13.61
CA THR A 378 -26.91 -1.95 -14.89
C THR A 378 -25.40 -2.16 -14.91
N SER A 379 -24.66 -1.26 -14.27
CA SER A 379 -23.20 -1.37 -14.16
C SER A 379 -22.66 -0.65 -12.93
N ILE A 380 -21.42 -0.98 -12.56
CA ILE A 380 -20.66 -0.26 -11.55
C ILE A 380 -19.56 0.53 -12.24
N ILE A 381 -19.43 1.80 -11.87
CA ILE A 381 -18.32 2.65 -12.25
C ILE A 381 -17.35 2.72 -11.08
N ALA A 382 -16.06 2.49 -11.33
CA ALA A 382 -15.02 2.60 -10.31
C ALA A 382 -13.83 3.38 -10.86
N ASP A 383 -13.48 4.47 -10.19
CA ASP A 383 -12.37 5.34 -10.59
C ASP A 383 -11.13 5.05 -9.73
N CYS A 384 -9.94 5.12 -10.32
CA CYS A 384 -8.67 4.89 -9.62
C CYS A 384 -7.54 5.76 -10.17
N CYS A 385 -6.47 5.89 -9.38
CA CYS A 385 -5.17 6.37 -9.85
C CYS A 385 -4.46 5.19 -10.53
N GLU A 386 -4.58 5.11 -11.86
CA GLU A 386 -3.99 4.07 -12.69
C GLU A 386 -2.55 4.45 -13.03
N HIS A 387 -1.59 3.64 -12.58
CA HIS A 387 -0.20 3.75 -13.01
C HIS A 387 0.03 2.98 -14.31
N HIS A 388 1.15 3.30 -14.97
CA HIS A 388 1.65 2.50 -16.09
C HIS A 388 1.62 1.00 -15.77
N VAL A 389 1.32 0.18 -16.79
CA VAL A 389 0.95 -1.24 -16.64
C VAL A 389 2.20 -2.13 -16.44
N ASP A 390 3.01 -1.78 -15.45
CA ASP A 390 4.19 -2.50 -15.00
C ASP A 390 4.53 -2.12 -13.54
N THR A 391 5.69 -2.54 -13.06
CA THR A 391 6.13 -2.30 -11.69
C THR A 391 7.11 -1.14 -11.54
N SER A 392 7.28 -0.30 -12.57
CA SER A 392 8.24 0.81 -12.58
C SER A 392 8.02 1.80 -11.43
N ILE A 393 6.76 2.05 -11.07
CA ILE A 393 6.42 2.93 -9.95
C ILE A 393 7.06 2.46 -8.62
N LEU A 394 7.15 1.15 -8.37
CA LEU A 394 7.78 0.62 -7.15
C LEU A 394 9.31 0.81 -7.15
N ASP A 395 9.97 0.83 -8.30
CA ASP A 395 11.39 1.17 -8.35
C ASP A 395 11.58 2.68 -8.16
N GLN A 396 10.70 3.51 -8.72
CA GLN A 396 10.76 4.97 -8.58
C GLN A 396 10.56 5.46 -7.14
N LEU A 397 9.79 4.75 -6.33
CA LEU A 397 9.60 5.04 -4.90
C LEU A 397 10.79 4.65 -4.00
N ARG A 398 11.93 4.25 -4.58
CA ARG A 398 13.17 4.05 -3.83
C ARG A 398 13.79 5.39 -3.44
N LEU A 399 14.28 5.49 -2.19
CA LEU A 399 14.83 6.74 -1.65
C LEU A 399 16.00 7.30 -2.46
N LYS A 400 16.80 6.46 -3.12
CA LYS A 400 17.88 6.92 -4.01
C LYS A 400 17.35 7.72 -5.21
N ASN A 401 16.16 7.38 -5.72
CA ASN A 401 15.54 8.04 -6.86
C ASN A 401 14.81 9.31 -6.37
N LEU A 402 14.18 9.25 -5.19
CA LEU A 402 13.48 10.39 -4.59
C LEU A 402 14.43 11.49 -4.10
N ARG A 403 15.60 11.13 -3.55
CA ARG A 403 16.55 12.10 -2.98
C ARG A 403 17.41 12.80 -4.03
N PHE A 404 17.36 12.38 -5.27
CA PHE A 404 18.28 12.84 -6.29
C PHE A 404 17.58 13.06 -7.62
N PHE A 405 17.44 14.34 -8.00
CA PHE A 405 16.78 14.76 -9.22
C PHE A 405 17.74 15.54 -10.11
N LYS A 406 17.98 15.03 -11.32
CA LYS A 406 18.86 15.69 -12.30
C LYS A 406 18.14 16.70 -13.20
N GLY A 407 16.86 17.01 -12.94
CA GLY A 407 16.03 17.81 -13.85
C GLY A 407 15.42 17.03 -15.02
N GLU A 408 15.69 15.72 -15.13
CA GLU A 408 15.12 14.83 -16.14
C GLU A 408 13.76 14.27 -15.68
N ASP A 409 12.78 14.23 -16.57
CA ASP A 409 11.47 13.65 -16.26
C ASP A 409 11.57 12.13 -16.13
N VAL A 410 11.38 11.60 -14.93
CA VAL A 410 11.49 10.16 -14.62
C VAL A 410 10.26 9.61 -13.91
N LEU A 411 9.27 10.44 -13.60
CA LEU A 411 7.99 9.99 -13.07
C LEU A 411 7.26 9.15 -14.14
N PRO A 412 6.92 7.88 -13.88
CA PRO A 412 6.14 7.07 -14.80
C PRO A 412 4.77 7.70 -15.04
N ASP A 413 4.20 7.49 -16.23
CA ASP A 413 2.87 8.00 -16.54
C ASP A 413 1.82 7.35 -15.64
N ALA A 414 0.91 8.18 -15.14
CA ALA A 414 -0.29 7.76 -14.44
C ALA A 414 -1.48 8.61 -14.91
N ARG A 415 -2.69 8.05 -14.81
CA ARG A 415 -3.94 8.71 -15.18
C ARG A 415 -5.07 8.36 -14.23
N VAL A 416 -6.16 9.11 -14.31
CA VAL A 416 -7.40 8.67 -13.67
C VAL A 416 -8.07 7.61 -14.55
N GLY A 417 -7.94 6.36 -14.14
CA GLY A 417 -8.60 5.23 -14.77
C GLY A 417 -10.06 5.13 -14.31
N ARG A 418 -10.97 4.85 -15.24
CA ARG A 418 -12.39 4.60 -15.01
C ARG A 418 -12.75 3.21 -15.49
N PHE A 419 -13.12 2.35 -14.56
CA PHE A 419 -13.68 1.05 -14.87
C PHE A 419 -15.18 1.14 -15.09
N LYS A 420 -15.68 0.43 -16.11
CA LYS A 420 -17.09 0.13 -16.26
C LYS A 420 -17.31 -1.38 -16.17
N ILE A 421 -18.01 -1.80 -15.13
CA ILE A 421 -18.24 -3.21 -14.77
C ILE A 421 -19.72 -3.55 -15.04
N PRO A 422 -20.04 -4.25 -16.14
CA PRO A 422 -21.42 -4.59 -16.47
C PRO A 422 -22.00 -5.65 -15.50
N LEU A 423 -23.28 -5.50 -15.14
CA LEU A 423 -24.04 -6.47 -14.36
C LEU A 423 -25.02 -7.30 -15.21
N ASP A 424 -24.90 -7.24 -16.54
CA ASP A 424 -25.75 -7.94 -17.52
C ASP A 424 -25.30 -9.38 -17.85
N GLY A 425 -24.28 -9.89 -17.13
CA GLY A 425 -23.68 -11.20 -17.38
C GLY A 425 -22.49 -11.19 -18.35
N SER A 426 -22.11 -10.02 -18.87
CA SER A 426 -20.87 -9.85 -19.63
C SER A 426 -19.65 -10.28 -18.82
N ARG A 427 -18.68 -10.92 -19.49
CA ARG A 427 -17.45 -11.40 -18.86
C ARG A 427 -16.30 -10.39 -18.88
N ASN A 428 -16.47 -9.28 -19.57
CA ASN A 428 -15.42 -8.27 -19.77
C ASN A 428 -15.90 -6.91 -19.29
N GLY A 429 -15.08 -6.26 -18.48
CA GLY A 429 -15.22 -4.85 -18.13
C GLY A 429 -14.37 -3.98 -19.05
N LYS A 430 -14.53 -2.67 -18.93
CA LYS A 430 -13.71 -1.68 -19.63
C LYS A 430 -12.87 -0.88 -18.63
N LEU A 431 -11.71 -0.40 -19.08
CA LEU A 431 -10.89 0.58 -18.39
C LEU A 431 -10.55 1.69 -19.40
N GLU A 432 -10.99 2.91 -19.09
CA GLU A 432 -10.78 4.09 -19.92
C GLU A 432 -10.26 5.26 -19.06
N ALA A 433 -9.83 6.35 -19.68
CA ALA A 433 -9.47 7.55 -18.93
C ALA A 433 -10.75 8.31 -18.51
N ALA A 434 -10.89 8.66 -17.24
CA ALA A 434 -12.02 9.45 -16.76
C ALA A 434 -12.01 10.89 -17.33
N LEU A 435 -10.80 11.40 -17.59
CA LEU A 435 -10.48 12.67 -18.23
C LEU A 435 -9.08 12.57 -18.88
N GLU A 436 -8.73 13.54 -19.72
CA GLU A 436 -7.43 13.55 -20.40
C GLU A 436 -6.26 13.63 -19.42
N ALA A 437 -5.26 12.76 -19.58
CA ALA A 437 -4.15 12.63 -18.63
C ALA A 437 -3.31 13.92 -18.52
N ASP A 438 -3.30 14.75 -19.56
CA ASP A 438 -2.57 16.03 -19.58
C ASP A 438 -3.17 17.06 -18.62
N GLU A 439 -4.45 16.95 -18.24
CA GLU A 439 -5.10 17.86 -17.28
C GLU A 439 -4.43 17.83 -15.90
N HIS A 440 -3.84 16.69 -15.54
CA HIS A 440 -3.09 16.49 -14.30
C HIS A 440 -1.61 16.15 -14.57
N GLY A 441 -1.11 16.50 -15.76
CA GLY A 441 0.29 16.35 -16.16
C GLY A 441 0.80 14.91 -16.20
N ARG A 442 -0.08 13.94 -16.50
CA ARG A 442 0.24 12.50 -16.59
C ARG A 442 0.88 11.94 -15.32
N GLY A 443 0.60 12.54 -14.17
CA GLY A 443 0.87 11.99 -12.85
C GLY A 443 -0.38 12.19 -12.00
N ILE A 444 -0.82 11.16 -11.29
CA ILE A 444 -1.94 11.28 -10.35
C ILE A 444 -1.81 10.19 -9.30
N ASP A 445 -1.91 10.56 -8.04
CA ASP A 445 -1.98 9.64 -6.92
C ASP A 445 -2.50 10.33 -5.65
N MET A 446 -2.55 9.66 -4.50
CA MET A 446 -2.85 10.26 -3.19
C MET A 446 -4.17 11.05 -3.19
N CYS A 447 -5.27 10.35 -3.44
CA CYS A 447 -6.57 10.97 -3.69
C CYS A 447 -7.49 11.01 -2.47
N SER A 448 -8.30 12.06 -2.39
CA SER A 448 -9.46 12.16 -1.49
C SER A 448 -10.69 12.70 -2.23
N ILE A 449 -11.85 12.52 -1.62
CA ILE A 449 -13.14 13.04 -2.09
C ILE A 449 -13.89 13.65 -0.92
N ASN A 450 -15.03 14.30 -1.19
CA ASN A 450 -16.00 14.58 -0.12
C ASN A 450 -16.58 13.27 0.44
N PRO A 451 -16.37 12.93 1.73
CA PRO A 451 -16.83 11.66 2.30
C PRO A 451 -18.34 11.43 2.20
N ALA A 452 -19.17 12.48 2.05
CA ALA A 452 -20.62 12.35 1.86
C ALA A 452 -21.01 11.63 0.55
N TYR A 453 -20.08 11.60 -0.41
CA TYR A 453 -20.22 11.03 -1.75
C TYR A 453 -19.52 9.67 -1.91
N LEU A 454 -18.93 9.13 -0.83
CA LEU A 454 -18.37 7.79 -0.82
C LEU A 454 -19.43 6.76 -1.26
N GLY A 455 -19.10 5.98 -2.28
CA GLY A 455 -19.99 4.94 -2.82
C GLY A 455 -21.16 5.45 -3.64
N LYS A 456 -21.18 6.74 -3.98
CA LYS A 456 -22.24 7.44 -4.73
C LYS A 456 -21.68 8.17 -5.94
N LYS A 457 -22.56 8.47 -6.89
CA LYS A 457 -22.20 9.31 -8.05
C LYS A 457 -21.73 10.67 -7.54
N TYR A 458 -20.62 11.13 -8.09
CA TYR A 458 -19.84 12.26 -7.59
C TYR A 458 -19.20 13.01 -8.76
N ARG A 459 -18.77 14.24 -8.53
CA ARG A 459 -18.19 15.13 -9.55
C ARG A 459 -16.73 15.47 -9.28
N TYR A 460 -16.31 15.56 -8.02
CA TYR A 460 -15.02 16.11 -7.65
C TYR A 460 -14.14 15.12 -6.88
N ALA A 461 -12.86 15.12 -7.21
CA ALA A 461 -11.82 14.50 -6.41
C ALA A 461 -10.62 15.44 -6.29
N TYR A 462 -9.81 15.22 -5.26
CA TYR A 462 -8.59 15.95 -5.00
C TYR A 462 -7.45 14.95 -4.93
N ALA A 463 -6.31 15.23 -5.57
CA ALA A 463 -5.20 14.30 -5.65
C ALA A 463 -3.87 15.04 -5.80
N CYS A 464 -2.76 14.34 -5.62
CA CYS A 464 -1.44 14.84 -6.01
C CYS A 464 -1.22 14.60 -7.51
N GLY A 465 -1.07 15.67 -8.29
CA GLY A 465 -0.76 15.61 -9.72
C GLY A 465 0.72 15.91 -10.02
N ALA A 466 1.06 16.12 -11.30
CA ALA A 466 2.42 16.44 -11.71
C ALA A 466 2.53 17.69 -12.59
N GLN A 467 3.54 18.52 -12.29
CA GLN A 467 4.11 19.53 -13.17
C GLN A 467 5.46 18.98 -13.64
N ARG A 468 5.50 18.47 -14.87
CA ARG A 468 6.68 17.84 -15.48
C ARG A 468 7.64 18.89 -16.05
N PRO A 469 8.96 18.61 -16.12
CA PRO A 469 9.65 17.38 -15.72
C PRO A 469 9.70 17.19 -14.19
N CYS A 470 9.51 15.96 -13.71
CA CYS A 470 9.59 15.64 -12.28
C CYS A 470 9.96 14.17 -12.02
N HIS A 471 10.26 13.83 -10.77
CA HIS A 471 10.53 12.45 -10.32
C HIS A 471 9.51 11.96 -9.28
N PHE A 472 8.60 12.83 -8.86
CA PHE A 472 7.57 12.57 -7.87
C PHE A 472 6.41 13.58 -8.08
N PRO A 473 5.15 13.23 -7.80
CA PRO A 473 4.03 14.18 -7.85
C PRO A 473 4.31 15.43 -7.00
N ASN A 474 4.14 16.61 -7.60
CA ASN A 474 4.57 17.91 -7.06
C ASN A 474 3.49 19.00 -7.15
N THR A 475 2.25 18.62 -7.45
CA THR A 475 1.10 19.54 -7.49
C THR A 475 -0.04 19.01 -6.66
N LEU A 476 -0.90 19.89 -6.17
CA LEU A 476 -2.24 19.55 -5.74
C LEU A 476 -3.18 19.75 -6.92
N THR A 477 -4.09 18.81 -7.12
CA THR A 477 -4.99 18.79 -8.28
C THR A 477 -6.42 18.57 -7.82
N LYS A 478 -7.33 19.43 -8.27
CA LYS A 478 -8.78 19.21 -8.21
C LYS A 478 -9.27 18.71 -9.57
N LEU A 479 -9.96 17.58 -9.58
CA LEU A 479 -10.53 16.92 -10.75
C LEU A 479 -12.03 17.22 -10.82
N ASP A 480 -12.55 17.54 -12.01
CA ASP A 480 -13.98 17.62 -12.33
C ASP A 480 -14.33 16.54 -13.36
N PHE A 481 -15.05 15.51 -12.94
CA PHE A 481 -15.40 14.36 -13.79
C PHE A 481 -16.55 14.63 -14.75
N VAL A 482 -17.30 15.71 -14.56
CA VAL A 482 -18.39 16.10 -15.46
C VAL A 482 -17.83 16.93 -16.61
N GLU A 483 -17.05 17.97 -16.29
CA GLU A 483 -16.41 18.82 -17.30
C GLU A 483 -15.16 18.18 -17.91
N LYS A 484 -14.65 17.11 -17.28
CA LYS A 484 -13.40 16.42 -17.64
C LYS A 484 -12.20 17.36 -17.65
N LYS A 485 -12.11 18.21 -16.63
CA LYS A 485 -11.08 19.22 -16.44
C LYS A 485 -10.41 19.11 -15.08
N ALA A 486 -9.21 19.66 -14.97
CA ALA A 486 -8.54 19.78 -13.68
C ALA A 486 -8.05 21.21 -13.38
N LYS A 487 -7.94 21.52 -12.09
CA LYS A 487 -7.27 22.74 -11.58
C LYS A 487 -6.07 22.31 -10.77
N ASN A 488 -4.90 22.88 -11.07
CA ASN A 488 -3.65 22.54 -10.42
C ASN A 488 -3.13 23.72 -9.59
N TRP A 489 -2.64 23.42 -8.39
CA TRP A 489 -1.88 24.33 -7.55
C TRP A 489 -0.50 23.72 -7.31
N TYR A 490 0.55 24.54 -7.37
CA TYR A 490 1.90 24.10 -7.05
C TYR A 490 2.74 25.26 -6.53
N ASP A 491 3.80 24.92 -5.80
CA ASP A 491 4.86 25.82 -5.38
C ASP A 491 6.19 25.26 -5.91
N GLU A 492 7.10 26.12 -6.35
CA GLU A 492 8.25 25.70 -7.14
C GLU A 492 9.19 24.80 -6.34
N GLY A 493 9.43 23.59 -6.86
CA GLY A 493 10.29 22.60 -6.23
C GLY A 493 9.75 22.02 -4.93
N ALA A 494 8.49 22.30 -4.57
CA ALA A 494 7.85 21.75 -3.38
C ALA A 494 7.24 20.36 -3.65
N VAL A 495 7.09 19.57 -2.58
CA VAL A 495 6.36 18.30 -2.60
C VAL A 495 5.17 18.41 -1.64
N PRO A 496 3.92 18.40 -2.12
CA PRO A 496 2.73 18.40 -1.29
C PRO A 496 2.42 16.99 -0.75
N SER A 497 1.86 16.90 0.45
CA SER A 497 1.15 15.69 0.90
C SER A 497 -0.23 15.58 0.26
N GLU A 498 -0.88 14.42 0.46
CA GLU A 498 -2.28 14.19 0.08
C GLU A 498 -3.17 15.41 0.38
N PRO A 499 -3.90 15.96 -0.61
CA PRO A 499 -4.94 16.95 -0.37
C PRO A 499 -6.13 16.29 0.31
N PHE A 500 -6.46 16.74 1.52
CA PHE A 500 -7.58 16.21 2.30
C PHE A 500 -8.75 17.20 2.33
N PHE A 501 -9.91 16.79 1.80
CA PHE A 501 -11.11 17.64 1.79
C PHE A 501 -11.88 17.62 3.13
N VAL A 502 -12.26 18.79 3.63
CA VAL A 502 -13.15 18.97 4.78
C VAL A 502 -14.33 19.84 4.34
N ALA A 503 -15.52 19.24 4.35
CA ALA A 503 -16.76 19.94 3.98
C ALA A 503 -17.11 21.04 5.00
N ARG A 504 -17.65 22.15 4.50
CA ARG A 504 -18.30 23.14 5.37
C ARG A 504 -19.55 22.51 6.01
N PRO A 505 -19.78 22.68 7.33
CA PRO A 505 -21.02 22.23 7.95
C PRO A 505 -22.25 22.82 7.25
N GLY A 506 -23.17 21.95 6.80
CA GLY A 506 -24.38 22.36 6.08
C GLY A 506 -24.18 22.66 4.59
N ALA A 507 -23.01 22.38 4.01
CA ALA A 507 -22.76 22.48 2.57
C ALA A 507 -23.80 21.69 1.75
N THR A 508 -24.29 22.30 0.67
CA THR A 508 -25.16 21.64 -0.32
C THR A 508 -24.42 21.26 -1.59
N GLU A 509 -23.34 21.99 -1.91
CA GLU A 509 -22.47 21.69 -3.04
C GLU A 509 -21.37 20.70 -2.63
N GLU A 510 -21.01 19.80 -3.55
CA GLU A 510 -20.04 18.72 -3.29
C GLU A 510 -18.65 19.23 -2.89
N ASP A 511 -18.25 20.40 -3.41
CA ASP A 511 -16.93 21.00 -3.22
C ASP A 511 -16.92 22.21 -2.26
N ASP A 512 -18.02 22.53 -1.58
CA ASP A 512 -18.06 23.61 -0.59
C ASP A 512 -17.39 23.17 0.72
N GLY A 513 -16.14 23.61 0.86
CA GLY A 513 -15.28 23.26 1.98
C GLY A 513 -13.86 23.77 1.79
N VAL A 514 -12.92 23.14 2.49
CA VAL A 514 -11.49 23.42 2.36
C VAL A 514 -10.73 22.15 2.01
N VAL A 515 -9.60 22.30 1.34
CA VAL A 515 -8.63 21.23 1.08
C VAL A 515 -7.36 21.54 1.86
N ILE A 516 -6.94 20.61 2.71
CA ILE A 516 -5.79 20.74 3.60
C ILE A 516 -4.62 19.92 3.03
N SER A 517 -3.41 20.49 3.00
CA SER A 517 -2.18 19.76 2.68
C SER A 517 -0.99 20.30 3.46
N LEU A 518 0.02 19.46 3.68
CA LEU A 518 1.32 19.83 4.22
C LEU A 518 2.33 19.88 3.09
N ILE A 519 3.03 21.00 2.95
CA ILE A 519 3.97 21.24 1.87
C ILE A 519 5.39 21.13 2.40
N SER A 520 6.21 20.32 1.72
CA SER A 520 7.66 20.23 1.94
C SER A 520 8.37 21.12 0.92
N GLU A 521 9.09 22.14 1.37
CA GLU A 521 9.75 23.09 0.47
C GLU A 521 11.15 22.60 0.04
N LYS A 522 11.58 22.99 -1.17
CA LYS A 522 12.94 22.73 -1.68
C LYS A 522 14.04 23.23 -0.72
N ASN A 523 13.80 24.38 -0.07
CA ASN A 523 14.77 25.06 0.80
C ASN A 523 14.86 24.46 2.23
N GLY A 524 14.18 23.34 2.48
CA GLY A 524 14.14 22.67 3.78
C GLY A 524 13.13 23.24 4.78
N GLY A 525 12.30 24.18 4.33
CA GLY A 525 11.10 24.63 5.02
C GLY A 525 9.90 23.71 4.81
N GLY A 526 8.78 24.13 5.38
CA GLY A 526 7.50 23.48 5.16
C GLY A 526 6.38 24.31 5.77
N TYR A 527 5.17 24.11 5.29
CA TYR A 527 4.00 24.85 5.75
C TYR A 527 2.72 24.05 5.61
N ALA A 528 1.72 24.38 6.43
CA ALA A 528 0.35 23.95 6.23
C ALA A 528 -0.33 24.88 5.22
N LEU A 529 -1.11 24.30 4.31
CA LEU A 529 -1.83 25.00 3.25
C LEU A 529 -3.32 24.64 3.32
N LEU A 530 -4.17 25.66 3.21
CA LEU A 530 -5.61 25.51 2.97
C LEU A 530 -5.95 26.13 1.62
N LEU A 531 -6.59 25.33 0.76
CA LEU A 531 -7.21 25.78 -0.49
C LEU A 531 -8.73 25.80 -0.32
N ASP A 532 -9.39 26.72 -0.99
CA ASP A 532 -10.85 26.74 -1.14
C ASP A 532 -11.29 25.57 -2.00
N GLY A 533 -12.24 24.75 -1.52
CA GLY A 533 -12.67 23.54 -2.21
C GLY A 533 -13.21 23.81 -3.61
N SER A 534 -13.99 24.88 -3.80
CA SER A 534 -14.64 25.19 -5.08
C SER A 534 -13.69 25.87 -6.09
N THR A 535 -13.07 26.97 -5.69
CA THR A 535 -12.19 27.77 -6.55
C THR A 535 -10.79 27.18 -6.68
N PHE A 536 -10.35 26.38 -5.70
CA PHE A 536 -9.01 25.81 -5.58
C PHE A 536 -7.89 26.86 -5.43
N LYS A 537 -8.25 28.03 -4.89
CA LYS A 537 -7.31 29.12 -4.56
C LYS A 537 -6.85 29.02 -3.12
N GLU A 538 -5.64 29.50 -2.84
CA GLU A 538 -5.08 29.57 -1.49
C GLU A 538 -5.90 30.50 -0.60
N ILE A 539 -6.35 29.97 0.56
CA ILE A 539 -7.03 30.72 1.62
C ILE A 539 -6.04 31.06 2.73
N THR A 540 -5.20 30.08 3.10
CA THR A 540 -4.31 30.21 4.25
C THR A 540 -3.02 29.44 4.03
N ARG A 541 -1.91 30.03 4.51
CA ARG A 541 -0.61 29.39 4.66
C ARG A 541 -0.09 29.61 6.07
N ALA A 542 0.44 28.57 6.70
CA ALA A 542 1.04 28.66 8.04
C ALA A 542 2.38 27.95 8.08
N LYS A 543 3.45 28.72 8.25
CA LYS A 543 4.83 28.20 8.20
C LYS A 543 5.16 27.37 9.43
N LEU A 544 5.72 26.18 9.23
CA LEU A 544 6.26 25.34 10.29
C LEU A 544 7.64 25.87 10.71
N PRO A 545 8.07 25.65 11.98
CA PRO A 545 9.39 26.08 12.44
C PRO A 545 10.55 25.42 11.67
N TYR A 546 10.29 24.27 11.05
CA TYR A 546 11.20 23.55 10.17
C TYR A 546 10.37 22.64 9.25
N GLY A 547 10.96 22.24 8.12
CA GLY A 547 10.33 21.31 7.19
C GLY A 547 10.10 19.93 7.81
N LEU A 548 8.96 19.33 7.48
CA LEU A 548 8.61 17.97 7.86
C LEU A 548 8.80 17.02 6.67
N PRO A 549 9.07 15.72 6.92
CA PRO A 549 9.14 14.72 5.87
C PRO A 549 7.79 14.54 5.17
N TYR A 550 7.84 14.02 3.95
CA TYR A 550 6.66 13.62 3.20
C TYR A 550 5.84 12.62 4.01
N GLY A 551 4.53 12.63 3.81
CA GLY A 551 3.68 11.60 4.39
C GLY A 551 2.57 11.23 3.46
N LEU A 552 1.88 10.18 3.87
CA LEU A 552 1.00 9.42 3.02
C LEU A 552 -0.43 9.90 3.27
N HIS A 553 -1.19 9.24 4.14
CA HIS A 553 -2.62 9.51 4.25
C HIS A 553 -3.00 10.24 5.53
N GLY A 554 -4.08 11.00 5.45
CA GLY A 554 -4.65 11.72 6.58
C GLY A 554 -6.09 11.37 6.93
N CYS A 555 -6.55 11.88 8.07
CA CYS A 555 -7.95 11.86 8.46
C CYS A 555 -8.34 13.14 9.20
N TRP A 556 -9.65 13.38 9.30
CA TRP A 556 -10.23 14.49 10.04
C TRP A 556 -10.95 14.02 11.29
N VAL A 557 -10.61 14.63 12.42
CA VAL A 557 -11.25 14.42 13.72
C VAL A 557 -12.02 15.70 14.09
N PRO A 558 -13.34 15.77 13.85
CA PRO A 558 -14.12 16.96 14.13
C PRO A 558 -14.23 17.21 15.64
N LYS A 559 -14.23 18.48 16.05
CA LYS A 559 -14.55 18.88 17.43
C LYS A 559 -16.03 19.27 17.50
N LYS A 560 -16.75 18.70 18.45
CA LYS A 560 -18.17 19.01 18.68
C LYS A 560 -18.38 20.46 19.14
#